data_AF-A0A5C3PKS1-F1
#
_entry.id   AF-A0A5C3PKS1-F1
#
_cell.length_a   1.000
_cell.length_b   1.000
_cell.length_c   1.000
_cell.angle_alpha   90.00
_cell.angle_beta   90.00
_cell.angle_gamma   90.00
#
_symmetry.space_group_name_H-M   'P 1'
#
loop_
_entity.id
_entity.type
_entity.pdbx_description
1 polymer ?
#
loop_
_entity_poly.entity_id
_entity_poly.type
_entity_poly.pdbx_seq_one_letter_code
_entity_poly.pdbx_strand_id
1 'polypeptide(L)'
;MPETAAPAAENSEGGQADPLPPASTDRTELLQRARAFLTSPQVRHEDASAKRRFLVEKGLTDAEIEGLLYEVPPPPPSLPPRTYPQPPPSKVPYLLLNVFRAFTWIAGGSAALLLAYFRFLYPKIAQTYQARLSLRTHRRALLERMEHSLEDLKATQQSTFAVLPQPQPIREAARFAGCHGLEQLAAASNDERDVPPISLLRCAIEDCSKEGRRATSAELFRTLETKFPWIADEGAQYEENLWHTLTTTPLFQPAPPPPSTSASSSPSPPPNPPPPPSPDTIWTYTPPTPPPAPPLLTSLSSLRSALPPPPSDQPKFQHTFQAISDLTGYIATQTYALPHTFRAPGVGLGASLSPEEEEVRREIRALKGLVLNRRSFMPRVGLGLPRPGVPAGTGDAAAATAPGPATATPA
;
A
#
# COMPACT_ATOMS: atom_id res chain seq x y z
N MET A 1 9.77 57.34 82.60
CA MET A 1 9.59 56.68 83.90
C MET A 1 10.94 56.08 84.28
N PRO A 2 11.42 56.41 85.48
CA PRO A 2 12.82 56.51 85.89
C PRO A 2 13.31 55.13 86.38
N GLU A 3 14.58 54.91 86.70
CA GLU A 3 15.14 55.10 88.05
C GLU A 3 16.66 54.85 87.94
N THR A 4 17.54 55.85 88.18
CA THR A 4 18.23 56.12 89.45
C THR A 4 19.10 54.92 89.87
N ALA A 5 20.42 54.98 90.08
CA ALA A 5 21.22 55.98 90.77
C ALA A 5 22.70 55.92 90.34
N ALA A 6 23.33 57.09 90.34
CA ALA A 6 24.78 57.29 90.34
C ALA A 6 25.27 57.50 91.81
N PRO A 7 26.40 58.16 92.11
CA PRO A 7 27.65 57.54 92.59
C PRO A 7 28.16 58.19 93.91
N ALA A 8 29.36 57.83 94.37
CA ALA A 8 30.20 58.67 95.25
C ALA A 8 31.66 58.24 94.99
N ALA A 9 32.54 58.99 94.30
CA ALA A 9 32.98 60.39 94.44
C ALA A 9 33.56 60.63 95.85
N GLU A 10 34.89 60.65 95.97
CA GLU A 10 35.73 61.87 95.94
C GLU A 10 35.78 62.56 97.30
N ASN A 11 36.99 62.70 97.84
CA ASN A 11 37.63 63.96 98.24
C ASN A 11 38.82 63.62 99.14
N SER A 12 40.06 64.04 98.88
CA SER A 12 40.61 65.37 98.58
C SER A 12 41.44 65.85 99.78
N GLU A 13 42.58 66.44 99.41
CA GLU A 13 43.30 67.50 100.12
C GLU A 13 43.87 67.15 101.50
N GLY A 14 45.10 67.48 101.86
CA GLY A 14 45.95 68.59 101.46
C GLY A 14 46.65 69.04 102.75
N GLY A 15 47.97 69.21 102.75
CA GLY A 15 48.68 69.45 104.01
C GLY A 15 50.18 69.76 103.87
N GLN A 16 50.45 70.73 103.00
CA GLN A 16 51.61 71.60 102.88
C GLN A 16 52.40 71.89 104.18
N ALA A 17 53.74 71.72 104.15
CA ALA A 17 54.70 72.58 104.86
C ALA A 17 56.13 72.34 104.34
N ASP A 18 56.65 73.31 103.59
CA ASP A 18 58.08 73.47 103.26
C ASP A 18 58.82 74.12 104.44
N PRO A 19 60.16 73.94 104.56
CA PRO A 19 61.03 75.08 104.24
C PRO A 19 62.31 74.74 103.45
N LEU A 20 62.56 75.55 102.40
CA LEU A 20 63.79 75.79 101.62
C LEU A 20 65.07 76.11 102.46
N PRO A 21 66.31 76.22 101.88
CA PRO A 21 66.76 76.39 100.46
C PRO A 21 68.09 75.61 100.09
N PRO A 22 68.84 75.86 98.97
CA PRO A 22 68.60 76.47 97.65
C PRO A 22 69.11 75.62 96.45
N ALA A 23 68.31 75.31 95.41
CA ALA A 23 68.79 74.90 94.06
C ALA A 23 67.65 74.79 93.02
N SER A 24 66.65 75.69 93.04
CA SER A 24 65.38 75.46 92.34
C SER A 24 65.51 75.34 90.81
N THR A 25 66.43 76.05 90.16
CA THR A 25 66.55 76.03 88.70
C THR A 25 67.13 74.69 88.19
N ASP A 26 68.27 74.25 88.73
CA ASP A 26 68.92 73.00 88.33
C ASP A 26 68.05 71.77 88.64
N ARG A 27 67.28 71.84 89.74
CA ARG A 27 66.43 70.73 90.18
C ARG A 27 65.23 70.53 89.24
N THR A 28 64.66 71.61 88.72
CA THR A 28 63.60 71.50 87.70
C THR A 28 64.10 70.92 86.38
N GLU A 29 65.33 71.24 85.96
CA GLU A 29 65.94 70.64 84.76
C GLU A 29 66.20 69.14 84.94
N LEU A 30 66.64 68.71 86.14
CA LEU A 30 66.81 67.29 86.47
C LEU A 30 65.48 66.54 86.45
N LEU A 31 64.41 67.11 87.00
CA LEU A 31 63.06 66.53 86.92
C LEU A 31 62.58 66.44 85.47
N GLN A 32 62.85 67.44 84.64
CA GLN A 32 62.48 67.42 83.22
C GLN A 32 63.25 66.36 82.44
N ARG A 33 64.56 66.18 82.70
CA ARG A 33 65.35 65.07 82.12
C ARG A 33 64.86 63.72 82.62
N ALA A 34 64.49 63.60 83.89
CA ALA A 34 63.91 62.37 84.45
C ALA A 34 62.58 62.02 83.77
N ARG A 35 61.71 63.01 83.53
CA ARG A 35 60.47 62.83 82.73
C ARG A 35 60.77 62.37 81.31
N ALA A 36 61.74 62.97 80.64
CA ALA A 36 62.17 62.58 79.30
C ALA A 36 62.75 61.14 79.27
N PHE A 37 63.51 60.76 80.30
CA PHE A 37 64.05 59.42 80.46
C PHE A 37 62.95 58.36 80.65
N LEU A 38 61.99 58.61 81.55
CA LEU A 38 60.87 57.71 81.83
C LEU A 38 59.89 57.58 80.64
N THR A 39 59.78 58.60 79.79
CA THR A 39 58.97 58.55 78.57
C THR A 39 59.69 57.91 77.39
N SER A 40 61.01 57.69 77.47
CA SER A 40 61.76 57.07 76.37
C SER A 40 61.34 55.61 76.14
N PRO A 41 61.23 55.16 74.88
CA PRO A 41 60.70 53.83 74.55
C PRO A 41 61.57 52.68 75.06
N GLN A 42 62.88 52.90 75.22
CA GLN A 42 63.80 51.88 75.73
C GLN A 42 63.62 51.65 77.23
N VAL A 43 63.50 52.74 78.00
CA VAL A 43 63.35 52.69 79.45
C VAL A 43 61.94 52.28 79.85
N ARG A 44 60.91 52.56 79.04
CA ARG A 44 59.52 52.19 79.32
C ARG A 44 59.36 50.72 79.71
N HIS A 45 60.12 49.82 79.09
CA HIS A 45 60.06 48.38 79.32
C HIS A 45 60.98 47.87 80.44
N GLU A 46 61.83 48.71 81.03
CA GLU A 46 62.69 48.32 82.15
C GLU A 46 61.93 48.25 83.48
N ASP A 47 62.43 47.40 84.39
CA ASP A 47 61.85 47.20 85.72
C ASP A 47 61.80 48.50 86.53
N ALA A 48 60.70 48.69 87.28
CA ALA A 48 60.51 49.88 88.12
C ALA A 48 61.62 50.07 89.16
N SER A 49 62.22 48.97 89.64
CA SER A 49 63.36 49.01 90.56
C SER A 49 64.64 49.54 89.91
N ALA A 50 64.88 49.21 88.63
CA ALA A 50 66.02 49.71 87.87
C ALA A 50 65.87 51.22 87.58
N LYS A 51 64.67 51.66 87.20
CA LYS A 51 64.32 53.08 87.04
C LYS A 51 64.56 53.88 88.33
N ARG A 52 64.09 53.36 89.47
CA ARG A 52 64.29 53.98 90.78
C ARG A 52 65.79 54.13 91.07
N ARG A 53 66.58 53.06 90.93
CA ARG A 53 68.04 53.09 91.16
C ARG A 53 68.74 54.13 90.29
N PHE A 54 68.41 54.19 89.00
CA PHE A 54 69.01 55.16 88.09
C PHE A 54 68.65 56.61 88.46
N LEU A 55 67.40 56.87 88.85
CA LEU A 55 66.98 58.21 89.25
C LEU A 55 67.60 58.65 90.59
N VAL A 56 67.78 57.72 91.55
CA VAL A 56 68.53 57.97 92.79
C VAL A 56 70.00 58.28 92.48
N GLU A 57 70.63 57.51 91.58
CA GLU A 57 72.02 57.77 91.16
C GLU A 57 72.19 59.13 90.46
N LYS A 58 71.12 59.66 89.85
CA LYS A 58 71.07 61.02 89.29
C LYS A 58 70.78 62.12 90.31
N GLY A 59 70.66 61.78 91.59
CA GLY A 59 70.52 62.73 92.69
C GLY A 59 69.09 63.21 92.93
N LEU A 60 68.07 62.50 92.42
CA LEU A 60 66.67 62.76 92.77
C LEU A 60 66.34 62.10 94.12
N THR A 61 65.51 62.77 94.92
CA THR A 61 65.06 62.22 96.20
C THR A 61 63.94 61.19 95.98
N ASP A 62 63.83 60.20 96.88
CA ASP A 62 62.82 59.13 96.74
C ASP A 62 61.39 59.67 96.61
N ALA A 63 61.06 60.76 97.32
CA ALA A 63 59.75 61.42 97.22
C ALA A 63 59.47 62.01 95.82
N GLU A 64 60.49 62.57 95.16
CA GLU A 64 60.39 63.09 93.79
C GLU A 64 60.22 61.95 92.79
N ILE A 65 60.93 60.84 93.00
CA ILE A 65 60.87 59.65 92.14
C ILE A 65 59.48 59.01 92.21
N GLU A 66 58.89 58.90 93.39
CA GLU A 66 57.52 58.39 93.53
C GLU A 66 56.50 59.31 92.88
N GLY A 67 56.67 60.64 93.01
CA GLY A 67 55.87 61.62 92.29
C GLY A 67 55.96 61.44 90.77
N LEU A 68 57.17 61.29 90.22
CA LEU A 68 57.40 61.07 88.78
C LEU A 68 56.84 59.74 88.28
N LEU A 69 56.96 58.66 89.07
CA LEU A 69 56.40 57.36 88.71
C LEU A 69 54.86 57.36 88.75
N TYR A 70 54.25 58.17 89.61
CA TYR A 70 52.79 58.35 89.65
C TYR A 70 52.29 59.26 88.52
N GLU A 71 53.09 60.23 88.09
CA GLU A 71 52.76 61.19 87.03
C GLU A 71 52.83 60.57 85.62
N VAL A 72 53.63 59.51 85.42
CA VAL A 72 53.70 58.80 84.13
C VAL A 72 52.50 57.84 83.99
N PRO A 73 51.58 58.07 83.04
CA PRO A 73 50.39 57.23 82.90
C PRO A 73 50.78 55.77 82.60
N PRO A 74 50.13 54.77 83.21
CA PRO A 74 50.36 53.37 82.87
C PRO A 74 50.05 53.13 81.37
N PRO A 75 50.84 52.30 80.67
CA PRO A 75 50.60 52.02 79.25
C PRO A 75 49.21 51.39 79.05
N PRO A 76 48.45 51.79 78.00
CA PRO A 76 47.15 51.21 77.73
C PRO A 76 47.29 49.70 77.45
N PRO A 77 46.37 48.85 77.92
CA PRO A 77 46.42 47.42 77.66
C PRO A 77 46.34 47.15 76.15
N SER A 78 47.23 46.30 75.64
CA SER A 78 47.27 45.93 74.23
C SER A 78 46.00 45.15 73.84
N LEU A 79 45.06 45.82 73.18
CA LEU A 79 43.90 45.18 72.56
C LEU A 79 44.38 44.29 71.41
N PRO A 80 44.09 42.97 71.39
CA PRO A 80 44.49 42.11 70.29
C PRO A 80 43.77 42.49 68.99
N PRO A 81 44.42 42.36 67.82
CA PRO A 81 43.81 42.67 66.54
C PRO A 81 42.56 41.82 66.29
N ARG A 82 41.53 42.48 65.75
CA ARG A 82 40.19 41.96 65.46
C ARG A 82 40.25 40.84 64.40
N THR A 83 40.52 39.61 64.81
CA THR A 83 40.64 38.42 63.95
C THR A 83 39.29 37.75 63.70
N TYR A 84 38.41 38.41 62.95
CA TYR A 84 37.35 37.69 62.23
C TYR A 84 37.87 37.32 60.83
N PRO A 85 37.86 36.03 60.45
CA PRO A 85 38.23 35.65 59.09
C PRO A 85 37.24 36.27 58.10
N GLN A 86 37.77 36.91 57.07
CA GLN A 86 36.98 37.52 56.00
C GLN A 86 36.14 36.41 55.32
N PRO A 87 34.81 36.58 55.12
CA PRO A 87 34.00 35.55 54.50
C PRO A 87 34.46 35.29 53.06
N PRO A 88 34.45 34.03 52.60
CA PRO A 88 34.91 33.68 51.26
C PRO A 88 34.07 34.39 50.20
N PRO A 89 34.67 34.85 49.08
CA PRO A 89 33.96 35.55 48.02
C PRO A 89 32.88 34.64 47.39
N SER A 90 31.71 35.22 47.10
CA SER A 90 30.55 34.49 46.58
C SER A 90 30.81 33.90 45.19
N LYS A 91 30.49 32.61 44.97
CA LYS A 91 30.62 31.91 43.68
C LYS A 91 29.46 32.15 42.69
N VAL A 92 28.50 33.01 43.05
CA VAL A 92 27.31 33.34 42.25
C VAL A 92 27.62 33.81 40.81
N PRO A 93 28.58 34.72 40.55
CA PRO A 93 28.84 35.16 39.17
C PRO A 93 29.36 34.04 38.27
N TYR A 94 30.12 33.09 38.83
CA TYR A 94 30.62 31.94 38.10
C TYR A 94 29.50 30.95 37.74
N LEU A 95 28.53 30.74 38.64
CA LEU A 95 27.35 29.93 38.35
C LEU A 95 26.50 30.54 37.24
N LEU A 96 26.28 31.86 37.26
CA LEU A 96 25.53 32.55 36.21
C LEU A 96 26.23 32.42 34.85
N LEU A 97 27.55 32.64 34.79
CA LEU A 97 28.33 32.47 33.55
C LEU A 97 28.21 31.04 32.98
N ASN A 98 28.25 30.02 33.84
CA ASN A 98 28.09 28.63 33.40
C ASN A 98 26.69 28.35 32.87
N VAL A 99 25.65 28.90 33.50
CA VAL A 99 24.26 28.78 33.04
C VAL A 99 24.07 29.48 31.69
N PHE A 100 24.59 30.71 31.52
CA PHE A 100 24.56 31.42 30.23
C PHE A 100 25.29 30.64 29.13
N ARG A 101 26.43 30.03 29.44
CA ARG A 101 27.16 29.18 28.50
C ARG A 101 26.32 27.96 28.11
N ALA A 102 25.68 27.29 29.06
CA ALA A 102 24.80 26.15 28.78
C ALA A 102 23.62 26.56 27.86
N PHE A 103 22.97 27.70 28.14
CA PHE A 103 21.92 28.22 27.28
C PHE A 103 22.41 28.56 25.87
N THR A 104 23.63 29.07 25.74
CA THR A 104 24.23 29.37 24.42
C THR A 104 24.46 28.09 23.61
N TRP A 105 24.91 27.01 24.25
CA TRP A 105 25.04 25.71 23.59
C TRP A 105 23.70 25.11 23.17
N ILE A 106 22.68 25.21 24.03
CA ILE A 106 21.33 24.73 23.73
C ILE A 106 20.70 25.55 22.59
N ALA A 107 20.80 26.87 22.67
CA ALA A 107 20.28 27.79 21.65
C ALA A 107 21.02 27.60 20.32
N GLY A 108 22.35 27.50 20.33
CA GLY A 108 23.15 27.24 19.13
C GLY A 108 22.86 25.87 18.52
N GLY A 109 22.76 24.82 19.34
CA GLY A 109 22.42 23.47 18.90
C GLY A 109 21.02 23.38 18.28
N SER A 110 20.02 24.01 18.91
CA SER A 110 18.66 24.06 18.37
C SER A 110 18.57 24.85 17.06
N ALA A 111 19.28 25.98 16.94
CA ALA A 111 19.34 26.75 15.70
C ALA A 111 20.02 25.96 14.56
N ALA A 112 21.11 25.24 14.85
CA ALA A 112 21.78 24.39 13.87
C ALA A 112 20.88 23.22 13.41
N LEU A 113 20.13 22.60 14.34
CA LEU A 113 19.16 21.56 14.01
C LEU A 113 18.03 22.10 13.11
N LEU A 114 17.52 23.29 13.42
CA LEU A 114 16.48 23.94 12.64
C LEU A 114 16.98 24.23 11.21
N LEU A 115 18.21 24.74 11.08
CA LEU A 115 18.83 25.00 9.80
C LEU A 115 19.00 23.71 9.00
N ALA A 116 19.48 22.63 9.63
CA ALA A 116 19.58 21.33 8.98
C ALA A 116 18.23 20.78 8.51
N TYR A 117 17.17 20.93 9.33
CA TYR A 117 15.81 20.54 8.98
C TYR A 117 15.30 21.28 7.74
N PHE A 118 15.38 22.61 7.72
CA PHE A 118 14.89 23.42 6.61
C PHE A 118 15.75 23.27 5.34
N ARG A 119 17.06 23.13 5.49
CA ARG A 119 18.00 23.06 4.36
C ARG A 119 18.02 21.70 3.68
N PHE A 120 17.89 20.60 4.44
CA PHE A 120 18.09 19.25 3.91
C PHE A 120 16.85 18.37 4.00
N LEU A 121 16.17 18.36 5.13
CA LEU A 121 15.08 17.42 5.36
C LEU A 121 13.80 17.85 4.64
N TYR A 122 13.43 19.11 4.77
CA TYR A 122 12.24 19.68 4.12
C TYR A 122 12.23 19.51 2.59
N PRO A 123 13.27 19.88 1.82
CA PRO A 123 13.23 19.74 0.37
C PRO A 123 13.15 18.27 -0.08
N LYS A 124 13.76 17.34 0.65
CA LYS A 124 13.66 15.90 0.34
C LYS A 124 12.24 15.37 0.58
N ILE A 125 11.61 15.77 1.68
CA ILE A 125 10.22 15.40 1.97
C ILE A 125 9.29 16.00 0.90
N ALA A 126 9.47 17.27 0.53
CA ALA A 126 8.68 17.92 -0.50
C ALA A 126 8.81 17.23 -1.87
N GLN A 127 10.03 16.91 -2.30
CA GLN A 127 10.28 16.21 -3.58
C GLN A 127 9.63 14.82 -3.61
N THR A 128 9.78 14.04 -2.54
CA THR A 128 9.18 12.70 -2.47
C THR A 128 7.66 12.77 -2.44
N TYR A 129 7.08 13.78 -1.76
CA TYR A 129 5.65 14.02 -1.74
C TYR A 129 5.11 14.38 -3.13
N GLN A 130 5.76 15.31 -3.84
CA GLN A 130 5.39 15.70 -5.21
C GLN A 130 5.49 14.52 -6.18
N ALA A 131 6.56 13.73 -6.10
CA ALA A 131 6.70 12.54 -6.93
C ALA A 131 5.57 11.53 -6.69
N ARG A 132 5.24 11.25 -5.42
CA ARG A 132 4.11 10.36 -5.08
C ARG A 132 2.77 10.90 -5.56
N LEU A 133 2.56 12.21 -5.47
CA LEU A 133 1.34 12.86 -5.93
C LEU A 133 1.22 12.74 -7.46
N SER A 134 2.29 13.03 -8.20
CA SER A 134 2.32 12.90 -9.67
C SER A 134 2.03 11.48 -10.15
N LEU A 135 2.50 10.48 -9.41
CA LEU A 135 2.27 9.08 -9.73
C LEU A 135 0.80 8.70 -9.49
N ARG A 136 0.22 9.18 -8.39
CA ARG A 136 -1.21 8.99 -8.10
C ARG A 136 -2.09 9.66 -9.15
N THR A 137 -1.77 10.88 -9.57
CA THR A 137 -2.53 11.58 -10.62
C THR A 137 -2.40 10.87 -11.96
N HIS A 138 -1.21 10.42 -12.34
CA HIS A 138 -1.01 9.65 -13.58
C HIS A 138 -1.79 8.33 -13.58
N ARG A 139 -1.78 7.59 -12.46
CA ARG A 139 -2.56 6.35 -12.32
C ARG A 139 -4.06 6.60 -12.48
N ARG A 140 -4.59 7.66 -11.85
CA ARG A 140 -6.00 8.04 -12.00
C ARG A 140 -6.35 8.39 -13.44
N ALA A 141 -5.55 9.25 -14.07
CA ALA A 141 -5.77 9.63 -15.47
C ALA A 141 -5.73 8.43 -16.43
N LEU A 142 -4.90 7.43 -16.17
CA LEU A 142 -4.85 6.22 -16.98
C LEU A 142 -6.08 5.34 -16.79
N LEU A 143 -6.58 5.19 -15.56
CA LEU A 143 -7.82 4.47 -15.28
C LEU A 143 -9.02 5.15 -15.92
N GLU A 144 -9.10 6.48 -15.84
CA GLU A 144 -10.15 7.27 -16.50
C GLU A 144 -10.11 7.06 -18.01
N ARG A 145 -8.92 7.08 -18.64
CA ARG A 145 -8.80 6.79 -20.09
C ARG A 145 -9.24 5.37 -20.44
N MET A 146 -8.92 4.39 -19.61
CA MET A 146 -9.34 3.01 -19.82
C MET A 146 -10.86 2.89 -19.72
N GLU A 147 -11.47 3.51 -18.71
CA GLU A 147 -12.92 3.56 -18.55
C GLU A 147 -13.60 4.17 -19.78
N HIS A 148 -13.16 5.35 -20.23
CA HIS A 148 -13.69 5.97 -21.44
C HIS A 148 -13.51 5.08 -22.68
N SER A 149 -12.38 4.38 -22.81
CA SER A 149 -12.16 3.46 -23.92
C SER A 149 -13.08 2.23 -23.87
N LEU A 150 -13.44 1.77 -22.66
CA LEU A 150 -14.38 0.66 -22.49
C LEU A 150 -15.81 1.11 -22.80
N GLU A 151 -16.19 2.31 -22.39
CA GLU A 151 -17.49 2.89 -22.73
C GLU A 151 -17.63 3.09 -24.24
N ASP A 152 -16.61 3.62 -24.89
CA ASP A 152 -16.59 3.81 -26.35
C ASP A 152 -16.60 2.47 -27.10
N LEU A 153 -15.82 1.48 -26.65
CA LEU A 153 -15.88 0.12 -27.18
C LEU A 153 -17.25 -0.51 -26.97
N LYS A 154 -17.90 -0.28 -25.84
CA LYS A 154 -19.25 -0.78 -25.58
C LYS A 154 -20.28 -0.10 -26.47
N ALA A 155 -20.19 1.22 -26.66
CA ALA A 155 -21.08 1.97 -27.54
C ALA A 155 -20.93 1.54 -29.00
N THR A 156 -19.69 1.38 -29.48
CA THR A 156 -19.39 0.87 -30.82
C THR A 156 -19.82 -0.59 -30.99
N GLN A 157 -19.66 -1.43 -29.96
CA GLN A 157 -20.23 -2.77 -29.96
C GLN A 157 -21.75 -2.72 -30.08
N GLN A 158 -22.44 -1.92 -29.27
CA GLN A 158 -23.90 -1.81 -29.34
C GLN A 158 -24.39 -1.31 -30.70
N SER A 159 -23.72 -0.32 -31.30
CA SER A 159 -24.07 0.14 -32.65
C SER A 159 -23.82 -0.93 -33.71
N THR A 160 -22.74 -1.70 -33.57
CA THR A 160 -22.42 -2.80 -34.49
C THR A 160 -23.37 -3.98 -34.31
N PHE A 161 -23.73 -4.32 -33.07
CA PHE A 161 -24.68 -5.38 -32.74
C PHE A 161 -26.12 -5.02 -33.13
N ALA A 162 -26.48 -3.74 -33.19
CA ALA A 162 -27.77 -3.32 -33.74
C ALA A 162 -27.89 -3.60 -35.25
N VAL A 163 -26.77 -3.62 -35.99
CA VAL A 163 -26.74 -3.94 -37.43
C VAL A 163 -26.69 -5.46 -37.67
N LEU A 164 -26.07 -6.20 -36.76
CA LEU A 164 -26.02 -7.66 -36.85
C LEU A 164 -27.38 -8.27 -36.50
N PRO A 165 -27.79 -9.36 -37.17
CA PRO A 165 -28.95 -10.12 -36.73
C PRO A 165 -28.70 -10.56 -35.29
N GLN A 166 -29.54 -10.09 -34.36
CA GLN A 166 -29.41 -10.45 -32.96
C GLN A 166 -29.39 -11.98 -32.85
N PRO A 167 -28.43 -12.57 -32.11
CA PRO A 167 -28.41 -14.00 -31.91
C PRO A 167 -29.76 -14.38 -31.33
N GLN A 168 -30.51 -15.22 -32.04
CA GLN A 168 -31.84 -15.65 -31.60
C GLN A 168 -31.66 -16.19 -30.18
N PRO A 169 -32.23 -15.54 -29.15
CA PRO A 169 -31.95 -15.87 -27.76
C PRO A 169 -32.38 -17.30 -27.41
N ILE A 170 -33.13 -17.93 -28.31
CA ILE A 170 -33.80 -19.21 -28.17
C ILE A 170 -33.37 -20.06 -29.37
N ARG A 171 -32.11 -20.50 -29.38
CA ARG A 171 -31.62 -21.46 -30.37
C ARG A 171 -31.59 -22.84 -29.72
N GLU A 172 -32.40 -23.76 -30.25
CA GLU A 172 -32.37 -25.16 -29.82
C GLU A 172 -30.97 -25.75 -30.05
N ALA A 173 -30.52 -26.60 -29.13
CA ALA A 173 -29.27 -27.32 -29.30
C ALA A 173 -29.35 -28.17 -30.59
N ALA A 174 -28.27 -28.14 -31.39
CA ALA A 174 -28.27 -28.79 -32.71
C ALA A 174 -28.62 -30.30 -32.67
N ARG A 175 -28.36 -30.96 -31.52
CA ARG A 175 -28.72 -32.36 -31.28
C ARG A 175 -30.23 -32.62 -31.27
N PHE A 176 -31.04 -31.65 -30.86
CA PHE A 176 -32.50 -31.79 -30.72
C PHE A 176 -33.30 -31.12 -31.83
N ALA A 177 -32.64 -30.29 -32.65
CA ALA A 177 -33.30 -29.54 -33.73
C ALA A 177 -33.99 -30.44 -34.78
N GLY A 178 -33.53 -31.68 -34.95
CA GLY A 178 -34.11 -32.65 -35.89
C GLY A 178 -35.13 -33.62 -35.27
N CYS A 179 -35.34 -33.58 -33.95
CA CYS A 179 -36.28 -34.47 -33.28
C CYS A 179 -37.71 -33.97 -33.52
N HIS A 180 -38.59 -34.81 -34.04
CA HIS A 180 -39.99 -34.47 -34.30
C HIS A 180 -40.95 -35.28 -33.41
N GLY A 181 -40.58 -35.55 -32.17
CA GLY A 181 -41.40 -36.31 -31.22
C GLY A 181 -40.64 -36.65 -29.94
N LEU A 182 -41.38 -36.97 -28.88
CA LEU A 182 -40.86 -37.25 -27.54
C LEU A 182 -40.01 -38.52 -27.51
N GLU A 183 -40.38 -39.55 -28.28
CA GLU A 183 -39.59 -40.78 -28.39
C GLU A 183 -38.23 -40.54 -29.05
N GLN A 184 -38.20 -39.73 -30.11
CA GLN A 184 -36.94 -39.36 -30.78
C GLN A 184 -36.08 -38.48 -29.89
N LEU A 185 -36.71 -37.63 -29.09
CA LEU A 185 -36.03 -36.78 -28.12
C LEU A 185 -35.41 -37.60 -26.99
N ALA A 186 -36.13 -38.59 -26.46
CA ALA A 186 -35.63 -39.53 -25.45
C ALA A 186 -34.45 -40.35 -25.98
N ALA A 187 -34.55 -40.85 -27.22
CA ALA A 187 -33.46 -41.55 -27.89
C ALA A 187 -32.23 -40.64 -28.10
N ALA A 188 -32.43 -39.37 -28.41
CA ALA A 188 -31.35 -38.40 -28.62
C ALA A 188 -30.74 -37.88 -27.32
N SER A 189 -31.48 -37.90 -26.20
CA SER A 189 -31.00 -37.44 -24.90
C SER A 189 -30.19 -38.50 -24.15
N ASN A 190 -30.22 -39.78 -24.57
CA ASN A 190 -29.57 -40.90 -23.85
C ASN A 190 -29.93 -40.93 -22.35
N ASP A 191 -31.18 -40.63 -22.01
CA ASP A 191 -31.66 -40.46 -20.61
C ASP A 191 -30.97 -39.35 -19.78
N GLU A 192 -30.19 -38.47 -20.42
CA GLU A 192 -29.63 -37.29 -19.76
C GLU A 192 -30.72 -36.25 -19.45
N ARG A 193 -30.60 -35.59 -18.29
CA ARG A 193 -31.51 -34.52 -17.84
C ARG A 193 -31.31 -33.17 -18.53
N ASP A 194 -30.38 -33.11 -19.50
CA ASP A 194 -29.98 -31.86 -20.15
C ASP A 194 -30.81 -31.53 -21.40
N VAL A 195 -32.13 -31.75 -21.32
CA VAL A 195 -33.05 -31.47 -22.42
C VAL A 195 -33.65 -30.07 -22.26
N PRO A 196 -33.45 -29.15 -23.23
CA PRO A 196 -34.01 -27.81 -23.18
C PRO A 196 -35.55 -27.85 -23.14
N PRO A 197 -36.19 -27.01 -22.31
CA PRO A 197 -37.65 -26.98 -22.18
C PRO A 197 -38.36 -26.65 -23.50
N ILE A 198 -37.73 -25.84 -24.36
CA ILE A 198 -38.27 -25.48 -25.68
C ILE A 198 -38.43 -26.71 -26.58
N SER A 199 -37.40 -27.57 -26.65
CA SER A 199 -37.44 -28.77 -27.48
C SER A 199 -38.42 -29.81 -26.93
N LEU A 200 -38.55 -29.93 -25.60
CA LEU A 200 -39.56 -30.77 -24.97
C LEU A 200 -40.98 -30.33 -25.33
N LEU A 201 -41.29 -29.05 -25.16
CA LEU A 201 -42.60 -28.50 -25.48
C LEU A 201 -42.92 -28.62 -26.98
N ARG A 202 -41.94 -28.37 -27.86
CA ARG A 202 -42.12 -28.56 -29.30
C ARG A 202 -42.48 -30.01 -29.65
N CYS A 203 -41.68 -30.97 -29.17
CA CYS A 203 -41.93 -32.39 -29.41
C CYS A 203 -43.27 -32.86 -28.81
N ALA A 204 -43.64 -32.38 -27.62
CA ALA A 204 -44.91 -32.71 -26.98
C ALA A 204 -46.12 -32.19 -27.80
N ILE A 205 -46.07 -30.94 -28.27
CA ILE A 205 -47.12 -30.36 -29.10
C ILE A 205 -47.24 -31.13 -30.43
N GLU A 206 -46.11 -31.47 -31.06
CA GLU A 206 -46.09 -32.28 -32.29
C GLU A 206 -46.72 -33.66 -32.06
N ASP A 207 -46.41 -34.34 -30.96
CA ASP A 207 -46.99 -35.66 -30.67
C ASP A 207 -48.47 -35.59 -30.29
N CYS A 208 -48.92 -34.61 -29.50
CA CYS A 208 -50.34 -34.37 -29.25
C CYS A 208 -51.11 -34.14 -30.56
N SER A 209 -50.51 -33.40 -31.51
CA SER A 209 -51.12 -33.14 -32.82
C SER A 209 -51.26 -34.41 -33.67
N LYS A 210 -50.29 -35.33 -33.62
CA LYS A 210 -50.36 -36.63 -34.32
C LYS A 210 -51.40 -37.56 -33.71
N GLU A 211 -51.56 -37.53 -32.39
CA GLU A 211 -52.57 -38.31 -31.67
C GLU A 211 -54.00 -37.74 -31.84
N GLY A 212 -54.14 -36.55 -32.45
CA GLY A 212 -55.43 -35.87 -32.60
C GLY A 212 -55.97 -35.30 -31.29
N ARG A 213 -55.13 -35.17 -30.26
CA ARG A 213 -55.48 -34.57 -28.97
C ARG A 213 -55.30 -33.05 -29.00
N ARG A 214 -56.01 -32.34 -28.12
CA ARG A 214 -55.86 -30.89 -28.01
C ARG A 214 -54.63 -30.63 -27.15
N ALA A 215 -53.64 -29.92 -27.68
CA ALA A 215 -52.43 -29.53 -26.96
C ALA A 215 -52.72 -28.47 -25.88
N THR A 216 -53.55 -28.82 -24.90
CA THR A 216 -53.81 -28.04 -23.69
C THR A 216 -52.64 -28.21 -22.74
N SER A 217 -52.39 -27.23 -21.87
CA SER A 217 -51.25 -27.27 -20.96
C SER A 217 -51.28 -28.48 -20.02
N ALA A 218 -52.46 -28.84 -19.50
CA ALA A 218 -52.63 -30.01 -18.64
C ALA A 218 -52.34 -31.34 -19.38
N GLU A 219 -52.77 -31.46 -20.64
CA GLU A 219 -52.47 -32.65 -21.44
C GLU A 219 -50.99 -32.73 -21.80
N LEU A 220 -50.36 -31.60 -22.14
CA LEU A 220 -48.93 -31.54 -22.44
C LEU A 220 -48.08 -32.00 -21.24
N PHE A 221 -48.33 -31.47 -20.04
CA PHE A 221 -47.60 -31.87 -18.84
C PHE A 221 -47.80 -33.35 -18.51
N ARG A 222 -49.04 -33.84 -18.61
CA ARG A 222 -49.33 -35.26 -18.40
C ARG A 222 -48.60 -36.15 -19.41
N THR A 223 -48.53 -35.77 -20.69
CA THR A 223 -47.76 -36.54 -21.68
C THR A 223 -46.26 -36.51 -21.38
N LEU A 224 -45.71 -35.37 -20.96
CA LEU A 224 -44.31 -35.24 -20.58
C LEU A 224 -43.96 -36.09 -19.36
N GLU A 225 -44.77 -36.06 -18.31
CA GLU A 225 -44.58 -36.89 -17.11
C GLU A 225 -44.62 -38.39 -17.43
N THR A 226 -45.52 -38.82 -18.33
CA THR A 226 -45.61 -40.24 -18.71
C THR A 226 -44.39 -40.75 -19.48
N LYS A 227 -43.70 -39.86 -20.23
CA LYS A 227 -42.53 -40.21 -21.05
C LYS A 227 -41.21 -40.00 -20.30
N PHE A 228 -41.17 -39.00 -19.42
CA PHE A 228 -39.99 -38.59 -18.68
C PHE A 228 -40.31 -38.55 -17.18
N PRO A 229 -40.16 -39.68 -16.46
CA PRO A 229 -40.53 -39.77 -15.05
C PRO A 229 -39.73 -38.82 -14.15
N TRP A 230 -38.52 -38.44 -14.56
CA TRP A 230 -37.68 -37.47 -13.83
C TRP A 230 -38.31 -36.06 -13.76
N ILE A 231 -39.23 -35.72 -14.67
CA ILE A 231 -39.98 -34.45 -14.61
C ILE A 231 -40.89 -34.44 -13.39
N ALA A 232 -41.51 -35.58 -13.06
CA ALA A 232 -42.34 -35.71 -11.86
C ALA A 232 -41.49 -35.65 -10.58
N ASP A 233 -40.25 -36.14 -10.62
CA ASP A 233 -39.32 -36.12 -9.48
C ASP A 233 -38.83 -34.70 -9.14
N GLU A 234 -38.56 -33.87 -10.15
CA GLU A 234 -38.14 -32.46 -9.97
C GLU A 234 -39.34 -31.54 -9.64
N GLY A 235 -40.56 -31.98 -9.96
CA GLY A 235 -41.81 -31.43 -9.48
C GLY A 235 -42.14 -30.02 -9.99
N ALA A 236 -42.77 -29.23 -9.12
CA ALA A 236 -43.38 -27.94 -9.45
C ALA A 236 -42.41 -26.88 -10.03
N GLN A 237 -41.11 -26.96 -9.73
CA GLN A 237 -40.12 -26.02 -10.26
C GLN A 237 -39.91 -26.19 -11.76
N TYR A 238 -39.87 -27.45 -12.23
CA TYR A 238 -39.70 -27.73 -13.65
C TYR A 238 -40.97 -27.40 -14.43
N GLU A 239 -42.15 -27.68 -13.85
CA GLU A 239 -43.43 -27.25 -14.39
C GLU A 239 -43.52 -25.71 -14.53
N GLU A 240 -43.08 -24.96 -13.52
CA GLU A 240 -43.03 -23.49 -13.59
C GLU A 240 -42.09 -23.01 -14.69
N ASN A 241 -40.92 -23.65 -14.86
CA ASN A 241 -39.99 -23.34 -15.94
C ASN A 241 -40.57 -23.66 -17.33
N LEU A 242 -41.27 -24.78 -17.49
CA LEU A 242 -41.95 -25.12 -18.72
C LEU A 242 -43.06 -24.10 -19.00
N TRP A 243 -43.87 -23.76 -17.99
CA TRP A 243 -44.93 -22.76 -18.12
C TRP A 243 -44.40 -21.38 -18.48
N HIS A 244 -43.31 -20.96 -17.83
CA HIS A 244 -42.61 -19.72 -18.15
C HIS A 244 -42.08 -19.75 -19.58
N THR A 245 -41.47 -20.86 -20.00
CA THR A 245 -40.98 -21.04 -21.38
C THR A 245 -42.13 -20.92 -22.39
N LEU A 246 -43.26 -21.56 -22.09
CA LEU A 246 -44.45 -21.58 -22.93
C LEU A 246 -45.05 -20.18 -23.10
N THR A 247 -45.08 -19.38 -22.03
CA THR A 247 -45.67 -18.03 -22.02
C THR A 247 -44.72 -16.91 -22.49
N THR A 248 -43.41 -17.06 -22.29
CA THR A 248 -42.42 -16.03 -22.66
C THR A 248 -41.83 -16.23 -24.05
N THR A 249 -41.86 -17.44 -24.60
CA THR A 249 -41.25 -17.74 -25.89
C THR A 249 -42.24 -17.44 -27.02
N PRO A 250 -41.91 -16.55 -27.98
CA PRO A 250 -42.82 -16.16 -29.06
C PRO A 250 -43.09 -17.27 -30.10
N LEU A 251 -42.40 -18.42 -29.99
CA LEU A 251 -42.60 -19.59 -30.85
C LEU A 251 -43.88 -20.37 -30.50
N PHE A 252 -44.35 -20.26 -29.25
CA PHE A 252 -45.58 -20.87 -28.80
C PHE A 252 -46.68 -19.82 -28.79
N GLN A 253 -47.69 -20.01 -29.62
CA GLN A 253 -48.82 -19.10 -29.70
C GLN A 253 -50.09 -19.79 -29.19
N PRO A 254 -50.87 -19.13 -28.33
CA PRO A 254 -52.18 -19.63 -27.93
C PRO A 254 -53.08 -19.59 -29.17
N ALA A 255 -53.65 -20.74 -29.53
CA ALA A 255 -54.58 -20.83 -30.64
C ALA A 255 -55.80 -19.95 -30.37
N PRO A 256 -56.29 -19.18 -31.35
CA PRO A 256 -57.50 -18.40 -31.18
C PRO A 256 -58.66 -19.33 -30.82
N PRO A 257 -59.50 -18.96 -29.83
CA PRO A 257 -60.62 -19.79 -29.41
C PRO A 257 -61.52 -20.07 -30.60
N PRO A 258 -62.10 -21.29 -30.71
CA PRO A 258 -63.01 -21.61 -31.79
C PRO A 258 -64.16 -20.59 -31.79
N PRO A 259 -64.61 -20.12 -32.98
CA PRO A 259 -65.67 -19.13 -33.05
C PRO A 259 -66.90 -19.69 -32.34
N SER A 260 -67.22 -19.10 -31.19
CA SER A 260 -68.43 -19.46 -30.45
C SER A 260 -69.59 -19.11 -31.37
N THR A 261 -70.37 -20.10 -31.79
CA THR A 261 -71.52 -19.98 -32.70
C THR A 261 -72.72 -19.25 -32.09
N SER A 262 -72.48 -18.29 -31.19
CA SER A 262 -73.50 -17.52 -30.48
C SER A 262 -73.29 -16.04 -30.81
N ALA A 263 -74.06 -15.60 -31.80
CA ALA A 263 -74.18 -14.22 -32.22
C ALA A 263 -74.42 -13.26 -31.03
N SER A 264 -73.60 -12.21 -30.91
CA SER A 264 -74.12 -10.85 -30.73
C SER A 264 -73.04 -9.85 -31.14
N SER A 265 -73.36 -9.09 -32.18
CA SER A 265 -72.62 -7.94 -32.67
C SER A 265 -72.50 -6.87 -31.58
N SER A 266 -71.30 -6.62 -31.09
CA SER A 266 -70.99 -5.42 -30.29
C SER A 266 -69.66 -4.82 -30.75
N PRO A 267 -69.60 -3.52 -31.05
CA PRO A 267 -68.43 -2.88 -31.64
C PRO A 267 -67.29 -2.68 -30.62
N SER A 268 -66.07 -2.91 -31.09
CA SER A 268 -64.80 -2.98 -30.34
C SER A 268 -64.39 -1.69 -29.61
N PRO A 269 -63.88 -1.79 -28.37
CA PRO A 269 -62.99 -0.81 -27.75
C PRO A 269 -61.49 -1.12 -28.02
N PRO A 270 -60.54 -0.21 -27.66
CA PRO A 270 -59.12 -0.23 -28.04
C PRO A 270 -58.29 -1.37 -27.39
N PRO A 271 -57.01 -1.58 -27.81
CA PRO A 271 -56.27 -2.81 -27.53
C PRO A 271 -55.81 -2.86 -26.06
N ASN A 272 -56.59 -3.56 -25.24
CA ASN A 272 -56.17 -3.95 -23.90
C ASN A 272 -55.09 -5.05 -23.98
N PRO A 273 -54.20 -5.15 -22.97
CA PRO A 273 -53.23 -6.23 -22.85
C PRO A 273 -53.93 -7.59 -22.94
N PRO A 274 -53.32 -8.60 -23.57
CA PRO A 274 -53.94 -9.91 -23.75
C PRO A 274 -54.36 -10.50 -22.39
N PRO A 275 -55.59 -11.03 -22.27
CA PRO A 275 -56.05 -11.65 -21.04
C PRO A 275 -55.13 -12.82 -20.65
N PRO A 276 -54.97 -13.11 -19.35
CA PRO A 276 -54.15 -14.23 -18.90
C PRO A 276 -54.65 -15.55 -19.54
N PRO A 277 -53.74 -16.45 -19.96
CA PRO A 277 -54.13 -17.70 -20.61
C PRO A 277 -54.96 -18.55 -19.64
N SER A 278 -56.14 -18.98 -20.09
CA SER A 278 -56.99 -19.93 -19.35
C SER A 278 -56.43 -21.36 -19.45
N PRO A 279 -56.75 -22.26 -18.52
CA PRO A 279 -56.25 -23.65 -18.53
C PRO A 279 -56.66 -24.44 -19.79
N ASP A 280 -57.71 -24.00 -20.49
CA ASP A 280 -58.20 -24.63 -21.72
C ASP A 280 -57.55 -24.07 -22.99
N THR A 281 -56.50 -23.26 -22.86
CA THR A 281 -55.78 -22.68 -24.00
C THR A 281 -55.07 -23.78 -24.77
N ILE A 282 -55.40 -23.91 -26.06
CA ILE A 282 -54.72 -24.82 -26.98
C ILE A 282 -53.47 -24.13 -27.47
N TRP A 283 -52.32 -24.78 -27.35
CA TRP A 283 -51.04 -24.22 -27.74
C TRP A 283 -50.60 -24.75 -29.10
N THR A 284 -50.11 -23.85 -29.95
CA THR A 284 -49.61 -24.19 -31.28
C THR A 284 -48.15 -23.75 -31.38
N TYR A 285 -47.30 -24.63 -31.88
CA TYR A 285 -45.92 -24.29 -32.19
C TYR A 285 -45.85 -23.75 -33.63
N THR A 286 -45.48 -22.48 -33.78
CA THR A 286 -45.23 -21.88 -35.09
C THR A 286 -43.73 -21.81 -35.31
N PRO A 287 -43.14 -22.62 -36.21
CA PRO A 287 -41.71 -22.57 -36.46
C PRO A 287 -41.34 -21.16 -36.97
N PRO A 288 -40.19 -20.61 -36.52
CA PRO A 288 -39.79 -19.28 -36.93
C PRO A 288 -39.63 -19.28 -38.45
N THR A 289 -40.41 -18.43 -39.14
CA THR A 289 -40.26 -18.26 -40.58
C THR A 289 -38.82 -17.82 -40.82
N PRO A 290 -38.01 -18.58 -41.58
CA PRO A 290 -36.61 -18.26 -41.74
C PRO A 290 -36.51 -16.85 -42.32
N PRO A 291 -35.80 -15.91 -41.65
CA PRO A 291 -35.68 -14.56 -42.16
C PRO A 291 -35.05 -14.61 -43.56
N PRO A 292 -35.50 -13.75 -44.50
CA PRO A 292 -34.92 -13.70 -45.83
C PRO A 292 -33.42 -13.50 -45.72
N ALA A 293 -32.64 -14.33 -46.44
CA ALA A 293 -31.20 -14.30 -46.35
C ALA A 293 -30.70 -12.87 -46.63
N PRO A 294 -29.88 -12.27 -45.75
CA PRO A 294 -29.39 -10.92 -45.96
C PRO A 294 -28.59 -10.85 -47.28
N PRO A 295 -28.69 -9.74 -48.02
CA PRO A 295 -28.10 -9.60 -49.36
C PRO A 295 -26.60 -9.87 -49.35
N LEU A 296 -25.91 -9.54 -48.25
CA LEU A 296 -24.49 -9.81 -48.08
C LEU A 296 -24.18 -11.31 -48.05
N LEU A 297 -24.98 -12.14 -47.37
CA LEU A 297 -24.79 -13.58 -47.40
C LEU A 297 -25.06 -14.17 -48.79
N THR A 298 -25.99 -13.59 -49.55
CA THR A 298 -26.20 -13.99 -50.95
C THR A 298 -25.02 -13.60 -51.84
N SER A 299 -24.41 -12.43 -51.62
CA SER A 299 -23.19 -12.04 -52.32
C SER A 299 -21.97 -12.87 -51.92
N LEU A 300 -21.86 -13.29 -50.65
CA LEU A 300 -20.76 -14.13 -50.17
C LEU A 300 -20.94 -15.58 -50.60
N SER A 301 -22.15 -16.11 -50.64
CA SER A 301 -22.41 -17.45 -51.19
C SER A 301 -22.14 -17.46 -52.70
N SER A 302 -22.55 -16.39 -53.41
CA SER A 302 -22.21 -16.18 -54.82
C SER A 302 -20.70 -16.08 -55.04
N LEU A 303 -19.99 -15.28 -54.24
CA LEU A 303 -18.53 -15.15 -54.32
C LEU A 303 -17.82 -16.46 -53.95
N ARG A 304 -18.29 -17.16 -52.92
CA ARG A 304 -17.78 -18.49 -52.54
C ARG A 304 -17.99 -19.51 -53.66
N SER A 305 -19.10 -19.42 -54.38
CA SER A 305 -19.36 -20.28 -55.55
C SER A 305 -18.56 -19.87 -56.79
N ALA A 306 -18.18 -18.59 -56.89
CA ALA A 306 -17.35 -18.06 -57.98
C ALA A 306 -15.85 -18.30 -57.75
N LEU A 307 -15.42 -18.48 -56.50
CA LEU A 307 -14.03 -18.79 -56.17
C LEU A 307 -13.73 -20.28 -56.44
N PRO A 308 -12.54 -20.60 -56.98
CA PRO A 308 -12.10 -21.99 -57.12
C PRO A 308 -12.12 -22.69 -55.77
N PRO A 309 -12.54 -23.98 -55.70
CA PRO A 309 -12.49 -24.73 -54.46
C PRO A 309 -11.03 -24.76 -53.97
N PRO A 310 -10.77 -24.39 -52.70
CA PRO A 310 -9.42 -24.42 -52.18
C PRO A 310 -8.87 -25.85 -52.22
N PRO A 311 -7.56 -26.04 -52.52
CA PRO A 311 -6.94 -27.35 -52.45
C PRO A 311 -7.08 -27.89 -51.01
N SER A 312 -7.47 -29.15 -50.88
CA SER A 312 -7.90 -29.80 -49.62
C SER A 312 -6.87 -29.83 -48.49
N ASP A 313 -5.62 -29.45 -48.76
CA ASP A 313 -4.47 -29.81 -47.92
C ASP A 313 -3.86 -28.64 -47.15
N GLN A 314 -4.43 -27.44 -47.19
CA GLN A 314 -3.91 -26.33 -46.36
C GLN A 314 -4.49 -26.35 -44.94
N PRO A 315 -3.64 -26.32 -43.90
CA PRO A 315 -4.10 -26.24 -42.52
C PRO A 315 -4.84 -24.92 -42.28
N LYS A 316 -6.08 -25.01 -41.81
CA LYS A 316 -7.04 -23.89 -41.60
C LYS A 316 -6.55 -22.74 -40.70
N PHE A 317 -5.39 -22.86 -40.07
CA PHE A 317 -4.88 -21.92 -39.07
C PHE A 317 -3.47 -21.40 -39.34
N GLN A 318 -2.88 -21.65 -40.52
CA GLN A 318 -1.50 -21.22 -40.80
C GLN A 318 -1.29 -19.71 -40.58
N HIS A 319 -2.22 -18.88 -41.04
CA HIS A 319 -2.11 -17.43 -40.85
C HIS A 319 -2.25 -17.00 -39.38
N THR A 320 -3.13 -17.65 -38.62
CA THR A 320 -3.31 -17.37 -37.19
C THR A 320 -2.08 -17.80 -36.39
N PHE A 321 -1.53 -18.98 -36.68
CA PHE A 321 -0.30 -19.45 -36.05
C PHE A 321 0.90 -18.56 -36.41
N GLN A 322 0.97 -18.04 -37.64
CA GLN A 322 2.00 -17.10 -38.05
C GLN A 322 1.89 -15.78 -37.27
N ALA A 323 0.68 -15.20 -37.19
CA ALA A 323 0.44 -13.96 -36.45
C ALA A 323 0.72 -14.09 -34.95
N ILE A 324 0.35 -15.22 -34.33
CA ILE A 324 0.65 -15.51 -32.92
C ILE A 324 2.16 -15.67 -32.72
N SER A 325 2.86 -16.30 -33.66
CA SER A 325 4.31 -16.47 -33.61
C SER A 325 5.03 -15.13 -33.71
N ASP A 326 4.58 -14.25 -34.60
CA ASP A 326 5.14 -12.91 -34.77
C ASP A 326 4.90 -12.03 -33.53
N LEU A 327 3.69 -12.09 -32.95
CA LEU A 327 3.36 -11.39 -31.70
C LEU A 327 4.20 -11.87 -30.51
N THR A 328 4.36 -13.19 -30.38
CA THR A 328 5.16 -13.79 -29.29
C THR A 328 6.63 -13.37 -29.43
N GLY A 329 7.15 -13.31 -30.66
CA GLY A 329 8.48 -12.77 -30.95
C GLY A 329 8.64 -11.30 -30.55
N TYR A 330 7.62 -10.48 -30.82
CA TYR A 330 7.60 -9.06 -30.43
C TYR A 330 7.56 -8.87 -28.90
N ILE A 331 6.74 -9.64 -28.18
CA ILE A 331 6.68 -9.58 -26.72
C ILE A 331 8.01 -10.04 -26.12
N ALA A 332 8.58 -11.17 -26.58
CA ALA A 332 9.86 -11.64 -26.08
C ALA A 332 10.99 -10.62 -26.29
N THR A 333 10.99 -9.91 -27.42
CA THR A 333 11.96 -8.84 -27.67
C THR A 333 11.77 -7.65 -26.71
N GLN A 334 10.53 -7.26 -26.39
CA GLN A 334 10.26 -6.20 -25.40
C GLN A 334 10.60 -6.62 -23.96
N THR A 335 10.31 -7.86 -23.56
CA THR A 335 10.49 -8.31 -22.18
C THR A 335 11.96 -8.60 -21.84
N TYR A 336 12.74 -9.10 -22.81
CA TYR A 336 14.15 -9.44 -22.60
C TYR A 336 15.13 -8.38 -23.12
N ALA A 337 14.68 -7.36 -23.85
CA ALA A 337 15.43 -6.12 -23.99
C ALA A 337 15.32 -5.34 -22.69
N LEU A 338 16.27 -5.57 -21.75
CA LEU A 338 16.31 -4.83 -20.50
C LEU A 338 16.21 -3.32 -20.76
N PRO A 339 15.28 -2.59 -20.11
CA PRO A 339 15.28 -1.14 -20.15
C PRO A 339 16.51 -0.62 -19.41
N HIS A 340 17.41 0.06 -20.13
CA HIS A 340 18.62 0.70 -19.58
C HIS A 340 18.33 1.92 -18.68
N THR A 341 17.10 2.12 -18.20
CA THR A 341 16.73 3.26 -17.35
C THR A 341 17.13 3.12 -15.87
N PHE A 342 17.67 1.98 -15.44
CA PHE A 342 18.28 1.82 -14.10
C PHE A 342 19.80 2.01 -14.09
N ARG A 343 20.33 2.95 -14.87
CA ARG A 343 21.72 3.42 -14.70
C ARG A 343 21.75 4.66 -13.84
N ALA A 344 21.94 4.46 -12.53
CA ALA A 344 22.30 5.56 -11.63
C ALA A 344 23.59 6.23 -12.14
N PRO A 345 23.66 7.57 -12.20
CA PRO A 345 24.86 8.26 -12.63
C PRO A 345 25.94 8.08 -11.56
N GLY A 346 27.09 7.49 -11.91
CA GLY A 346 28.28 7.59 -11.07
C GLY A 346 29.24 6.41 -10.96
N VAL A 347 28.94 5.22 -11.50
CA VAL A 347 29.89 4.09 -11.43
C VAL A 347 30.06 3.44 -12.80
N GLY A 348 31.12 3.86 -13.50
CA GLY A 348 31.52 3.33 -14.79
C GLY A 348 32.31 2.04 -14.67
N LEU A 349 32.16 1.16 -15.66
CA LEU A 349 33.13 0.14 -16.12
C LEU A 349 32.58 -0.52 -17.40
N GLY A 350 32.29 0.29 -18.42
CA GLY A 350 31.94 -0.23 -19.74
C GLY A 350 32.20 0.84 -20.78
N ALA A 351 33.12 0.56 -21.71
CA ALA A 351 33.41 1.42 -22.84
C ALA A 351 32.11 1.75 -23.58
N SER A 352 31.79 3.04 -23.69
CA SER A 352 30.74 3.55 -24.55
C SER A 352 31.12 3.26 -26.00
N LEU A 353 30.50 2.24 -26.59
CA LEU A 353 30.56 2.05 -28.04
C LEU A 353 29.63 3.07 -28.69
N SER A 354 29.96 3.45 -29.92
CA SER A 354 29.15 4.37 -30.70
C SER A 354 27.74 3.79 -30.95
N PRO A 355 26.70 4.62 -31.10
CA PRO A 355 25.34 4.14 -31.36
C PRO A 355 25.25 3.25 -32.60
N GLU A 356 26.12 3.46 -33.59
CA GLU A 356 26.22 2.64 -34.80
C GLU A 356 26.78 1.24 -34.53
N GLU A 357 27.80 1.11 -33.67
CA GLU A 357 28.34 -0.19 -33.27
C GLU A 357 27.35 -1.00 -32.43
N GLU A 358 26.48 -0.33 -31.67
CA GLU A 358 25.40 -0.97 -30.92
C GLU A 358 24.28 -1.48 -31.84
N GLU A 359 23.99 -0.77 -32.93
CA GLU A 359 23.05 -1.20 -33.97
C GLU A 359 23.59 -2.42 -34.74
N VAL A 360 24.86 -2.38 -35.14
CA VAL A 360 25.53 -3.53 -35.79
C VAL A 360 25.56 -4.74 -34.87
N ARG A 361 25.80 -4.57 -33.56
CA ARG A 361 25.73 -5.69 -32.60
C ARG A 361 24.31 -6.22 -32.40
N ARG A 362 23.30 -5.34 -32.48
CA ARG A 362 21.89 -5.72 -32.41
C ARG A 362 21.51 -6.55 -33.64
N GLU A 363 21.92 -6.12 -34.83
CA GLU A 363 21.73 -6.86 -36.08
C GLU A 363 22.47 -8.18 -36.10
N ILE A 364 23.76 -8.23 -35.69
CA ILE A 364 24.52 -9.48 -35.60
C ILE A 364 23.87 -10.45 -34.62
N ARG A 365 23.32 -9.97 -33.50
CA ARG A 365 22.61 -10.82 -32.54
C ARG A 365 21.26 -11.31 -33.10
N ALA A 366 20.53 -10.46 -33.82
CA ALA A 366 19.29 -10.84 -34.50
C ALA A 366 19.53 -11.86 -35.61
N LEU A 367 20.54 -11.64 -36.47
CA LEU A 367 20.96 -12.57 -37.52
C LEU A 367 21.47 -13.89 -36.93
N LYS A 368 22.26 -13.85 -35.85
CA LYS A 368 22.74 -15.07 -35.19
C LYS A 368 21.59 -15.86 -34.56
N GLY A 369 20.61 -15.18 -33.95
CA GLY A 369 19.38 -15.80 -33.46
C GLY A 369 18.55 -16.43 -34.58
N LEU A 370 18.42 -15.74 -35.71
CA LEU A 370 17.71 -16.22 -36.90
C LEU A 370 18.39 -17.45 -37.53
N VAL A 371 19.73 -17.41 -37.66
CA VAL A 371 20.53 -18.50 -38.25
C VAL A 371 20.60 -19.71 -37.32
N LEU A 372 20.63 -19.52 -36.01
CA LEU A 372 20.57 -20.63 -35.04
C LEU A 372 19.17 -21.25 -34.96
N ASN A 373 18.11 -20.45 -35.06
CA ASN A 373 16.72 -20.95 -35.09
C ASN A 373 16.41 -21.71 -36.40
N ARG A 374 17.07 -21.37 -37.51
CA ARG A 374 16.95 -22.13 -38.77
C ARG A 374 17.63 -23.51 -38.75
N ARG A 375 18.59 -23.76 -37.85
CA ARG A 375 19.26 -25.07 -37.72
C ARG A 375 18.52 -26.07 -36.82
N SER A 376 17.52 -25.65 -36.04
CA SER A 376 16.70 -26.57 -35.24
C SER A 376 15.48 -27.14 -35.98
N PHE A 377 15.19 -26.69 -37.21
CA PHE A 377 14.01 -27.13 -37.96
C PHE A 377 14.30 -27.45 -39.43
N MET A 378 15.30 -28.30 -39.70
CA MET A 378 15.20 -29.16 -40.87
C MET A 378 14.60 -30.51 -40.44
N PRO A 379 13.47 -30.95 -41.05
CA PRO A 379 13.04 -32.33 -40.91
C PRO A 379 14.14 -33.22 -41.47
N ARG A 380 14.52 -34.27 -40.75
CA ARG A 380 15.33 -35.36 -41.31
C ARG A 380 14.53 -36.02 -42.43
N VAL A 381 14.72 -35.55 -43.66
CA VAL A 381 14.30 -36.27 -44.87
C VAL A 381 15.19 -37.50 -44.98
N GLY A 382 14.55 -38.66 -45.14
CA GLY A 382 15.13 -39.98 -44.94
C GLY A 382 16.32 -40.31 -45.84
N LEU A 383 17.30 -40.95 -45.22
CA LEU A 383 18.11 -41.98 -45.88
C LEU A 383 17.93 -43.26 -45.06
N GLY A 384 17.13 -44.18 -45.60
CA GLY A 384 17.01 -45.53 -45.07
C GLY A 384 18.32 -46.28 -45.27
N LEU A 385 18.96 -46.68 -44.18
CA LEU A 385 19.85 -47.83 -44.15
C LEU A 385 19.36 -48.79 -43.06
N PRO A 386 19.20 -50.09 -43.35
CA PRO A 386 18.78 -51.06 -42.36
C PRO A 386 19.94 -51.35 -41.41
N ARG A 387 19.65 -51.31 -40.11
CA ARG A 387 20.55 -51.75 -39.05
C ARG A 387 20.52 -53.28 -39.00
N PRO A 388 21.63 -54.00 -39.23
CA PRO A 388 21.65 -55.45 -39.13
C PRO A 388 21.89 -55.88 -37.68
N GLY A 389 21.14 -56.89 -37.24
CA GLY A 389 21.51 -57.74 -36.11
C GLY A 389 20.70 -57.54 -34.83
N VAL A 390 19.53 -58.17 -34.76
CA VAL A 390 19.06 -58.92 -33.57
C VAL A 390 18.21 -60.10 -34.07
N PRO A 391 18.50 -61.36 -33.66
CA PRO A 391 17.86 -62.55 -34.21
C PRO A 391 16.47 -62.83 -33.64
N ALA A 392 15.67 -63.48 -34.48
CA ALA A 392 14.34 -64.00 -34.21
C ALA A 392 14.35 -65.08 -33.11
N GLY A 393 13.44 -64.93 -32.14
CA GLY A 393 13.05 -65.96 -31.19
C GLY A 393 11.68 -66.51 -31.58
N THR A 394 11.70 -67.71 -32.16
CA THR A 394 10.57 -68.63 -32.34
C THR A 394 10.02 -69.10 -31.00
N GLY A 395 8.70 -69.14 -30.88
CA GLY A 395 7.97 -69.74 -29.76
C GLY A 395 6.56 -70.11 -30.19
N ASP A 396 6.40 -71.37 -30.55
CA ASP A 396 5.18 -72.03 -31.01
C ASP A 396 4.08 -72.18 -29.93
N ALA A 397 2.89 -72.48 -30.46
CA ALA A 397 1.93 -73.49 -29.99
C ALA A 397 0.66 -73.06 -29.24
N ALA A 398 -0.46 -73.20 -29.98
CA ALA A 398 -1.72 -73.89 -29.63
C ALA A 398 -2.60 -73.29 -28.50
N ALA A 399 -3.92 -73.19 -28.60
CA ALA A 399 -4.86 -74.19 -29.09
C ALA A 399 -6.31 -73.65 -29.22
N ALA A 400 -7.10 -74.37 -30.03
CA ALA A 400 -8.54 -74.61 -29.94
C ALA A 400 -9.53 -73.53 -30.42
N THR A 401 -10.66 -73.81 -31.07
CA THR A 401 -11.27 -75.01 -31.69
C THR A 401 -12.56 -74.47 -32.35
N ALA A 402 -12.82 -74.81 -33.61
CA ALA A 402 -14.09 -74.55 -34.33
C ALA A 402 -15.20 -75.52 -33.85
N PRO A 403 -16.51 -75.34 -34.16
CA PRO A 403 -17.06 -75.55 -35.52
C PRO A 403 -18.14 -74.48 -35.85
N GLY A 404 -18.68 -74.26 -37.04
CA GLY A 404 -18.97 -75.06 -38.23
C GLY A 404 -20.17 -74.37 -38.94
N PRO A 405 -20.46 -74.68 -40.22
CA PRO A 405 -21.05 -73.75 -41.18
C PRO A 405 -22.56 -73.95 -41.43
N ALA A 406 -23.24 -72.92 -41.93
CA ALA A 406 -24.55 -73.06 -42.56
C ALA A 406 -24.59 -72.33 -43.91
N THR A 407 -25.11 -73.07 -44.86
CA THR A 407 -25.06 -72.90 -46.31
C THR A 407 -26.37 -72.30 -46.83
N ALA A 408 -26.30 -71.64 -48.00
CA ALA A 408 -27.36 -71.50 -49.01
C ALA A 408 -28.45 -70.43 -48.73
N THR A 409 -29.00 -69.66 -49.68
CA THR A 409 -29.05 -69.69 -51.17
C THR A 409 -29.57 -68.31 -51.63
N PRO A 410 -29.27 -67.83 -52.86
CA PRO A 410 -29.94 -66.69 -53.47
C PRO A 410 -31.15 -67.10 -54.32
N ALA A 411 -32.14 -66.20 -54.41
CA ALA A 411 -33.07 -66.04 -55.53
C ALA A 411 -33.52 -64.58 -55.60
#